data_AF-A0A7J4PSM2-F1
#
_entry.id   AF-A0A7J4PSM2-F1
#
_cell.length_a   1.000
_cell.length_b   1.000
_cell.length_c   1.000
_cell.angle_alpha   90.00
_cell.angle_beta   90.00
_cell.angle_gamma   90.00
#
_symmetry.space_group_name_H-M   'P 1'
#
loop_
_entity.id
_entity.type
_entity.pdbx_description
1 polymer ?
#
loop_
_entity_poly.entity_id
_entity_poly.type
_entity_poly.pdbx_seq_one_letter_code
_entity_poly.pdbx_strand_id
1 'polypeptide(L)' 'MRRESCDRYPCHFPDQDCTFCFCPFYPCLDERTGGRLVDEEWSCDGCTVIHAFDVAEMVMEGLILGRDLDEIWKEVTESL' A
#
# COMPACT_ATOMS: atom_id res chain seq x y z
N MET A 1 13.24 -4.38 2.31
CA MET A 1 14.13 -4.31 3.50
C MET A 1 13.37 -4.80 4.73
N ARG A 2 13.81 -5.86 5.42
CA ARG A 2 13.15 -6.33 6.65
C ARG A 2 13.42 -5.33 7.78
N ARG A 3 12.35 -4.78 8.37
CA ARG A 3 12.41 -3.80 9.47
C ARG A 3 12.03 -4.43 10.80
N GLU A 4 12.67 -5.54 11.16
CA GLU A 4 12.33 -6.34 12.35
C GLU A 4 12.42 -5.56 13.68
N SER A 5 13.16 -4.45 13.71
CA SER A 5 13.24 -3.54 14.86
C SER A 5 12.16 -2.44 14.89
N CYS A 6 11.22 -2.45 13.95
CA CYS A 6 10.14 -1.46 13.88
C CYS A 6 8.96 -1.92 14.75
N ASP A 7 8.48 -1.06 15.65
CA ASP A 7 7.32 -1.34 16.52
C ASP A 7 6.03 -1.66 15.76
N ARG A 8 5.99 -1.31 14.47
CA ARG A 8 4.85 -1.58 13.58
C ARG A 8 5.03 -2.85 12.74
N TYR A 9 6.16 -3.55 12.83
CA TYR A 9 6.43 -4.73 12.03
C TYR A 9 5.98 -6.03 12.73
N PRO A 10 5.29 -6.95 12.03
CA PRO A 10 4.63 -6.75 10.75
C PRO A 10 3.36 -5.89 10.90
N CYS A 11 3.09 -5.04 9.92
CA CYS A 11 1.86 -4.25 9.84
C CYS A 11 0.67 -5.15 9.49
N HIS A 12 0.86 -6.04 8.50
CA HIS A 12 -0.18 -6.93 7.98
C HIS A 12 0.27 -8.40 7.94
N PHE A 13 1.50 -8.70 7.49
CA PHE A 13 1.99 -10.09 7.41
C PHE A 13 3.52 -10.21 7.53
N PRO A 14 4.07 -11.37 7.94
CA PRO A 14 5.52 -11.61 7.97
C PRO A 14 6.17 -11.43 6.61
N ASP A 15 7.43 -10.96 6.59
CA ASP A 15 8.20 -10.70 5.35
C ASP A 15 7.60 -9.69 4.37
N GLN A 16 6.60 -8.90 4.79
CA GLN A 16 6.06 -7.79 4.01
C GLN A 16 7.13 -6.74 3.63
N ASP A 17 6.91 -6.06 2.51
CA ASP A 17 7.67 -4.86 2.20
C ASP A 17 7.18 -3.66 3.04
N CYS A 18 8.11 -2.93 3.64
CA CYS A 18 7.82 -1.75 4.48
C CYS A 18 8.52 -0.50 3.96
N THR A 19 8.73 -0.42 2.65
CA THR A 19 9.27 0.77 1.98
C THR A 19 8.46 2.00 2.37
N PHE A 20 7.14 1.89 2.31
CA PHE A 20 6.21 2.93 2.68
C PHE A 20 5.75 2.75 4.13
N CYS A 21 6.06 3.72 4.99
CA CYS A 21 5.53 3.75 6.37
C CYS A 21 4.02 4.04 6.40
N PHE A 22 3.51 4.73 5.38
CA PHE A 22 2.09 5.04 5.18
C PHE A 22 1.73 4.76 3.72
N CYS A 23 0.53 4.23 3.48
CA CYS A 23 0.05 4.01 2.12
C CYS A 23 -0.19 5.36 1.41
N PRO A 24 0.46 5.63 0.27
CA PRO A 24 0.27 6.88 -0.47
C PRO A 24 -1.12 7.00 -1.10
N PHE A 25 -1.86 5.89 -1.18
CA PHE A 25 -3.19 5.82 -1.79
C PHE A 25 -4.32 5.91 -0.77
N TYR A 26 -4.04 6.13 0.51
CA TYR A 26 -5.09 6.22 1.52
C TYR A 26 -5.86 7.56 1.44
N PRO A 27 -7.20 7.56 1.48
CA PRO A 27 -8.10 6.40 1.39
C PRO A 27 -8.28 5.99 -0.07
N CYS A 28 -8.07 4.70 -0.38
CA CYS A 28 -8.20 4.22 -1.76
C CYS A 28 -9.64 3.88 -2.15
N LEU A 29 -10.51 3.65 -1.16
CA LEU A 29 -11.92 3.30 -1.31
C LEU A 29 -12.16 2.07 -2.21
N ASP A 30 -11.18 1.17 -2.32
CA ASP A 30 -11.26 -0.04 -3.13
C ASP A 30 -11.30 -1.29 -2.24
N GLU A 31 -12.47 -1.92 -2.16
CA GLU A 31 -12.70 -3.12 -1.34
C GLU A 31 -11.91 -4.35 -1.83
N ARG A 32 -11.47 -4.39 -3.10
CA ARG A 32 -10.63 -5.48 -3.63
C ARG A 32 -9.30 -5.58 -2.90
N THR A 33 -8.85 -4.47 -2.34
CA THR A 33 -7.60 -4.41 -1.57
C THR A 33 -7.72 -5.06 -0.20
N GLY A 34 -8.94 -5.36 0.28
CA GLY A 34 -9.21 -5.76 1.67
C GLY A 34 -9.56 -4.59 2.59
N GLY A 35 -9.60 -3.36 2.07
CA GLY A 35 -10.15 -2.21 2.78
C GLY A 35 -11.67 -2.28 2.93
N ARG A 36 -12.22 -1.58 3.94
CA ARG A 36 -13.66 -1.56 4.24
C ARG A 36 -14.06 -0.29 4.98
N LEU A 37 -15.34 0.07 4.94
CA LEU A 37 -15.89 1.08 5.85
C LEU A 37 -16.10 0.50 7.26
N VAL A 38 -15.61 1.21 8.28
CA VAL A 38 -15.80 0.92 9.71
C VAL A 38 -16.25 2.21 10.37
N ASP A 39 -17.45 2.23 10.96
CA ASP A 39 -18.02 3.41 11.63
C ASP A 39 -17.96 4.70 10.77
N GLU A 40 -18.34 4.59 9.50
CA GLU A 40 -18.31 5.68 8.48
C GLU A 40 -16.90 6.15 8.05
N GLU A 41 -15.84 5.55 8.58
CA GLU A 41 -14.45 5.81 8.19
C GLU A 41 -13.88 4.67 7.33
N TRP A 42 -13.07 5.00 6.33
CA TRP A 42 -12.40 3.99 5.51
C TRP A 42 -11.21 3.36 6.25
N SER A 43 -11.21 2.04 6.42
CA SER A 43 -10.12 1.28 7.01
C SER A 43 -9.36 0.48 5.96
N CYS A 44 -8.04 0.62 5.95
CA CYS A 44 -7.11 -0.22 5.16
C CYS A 44 -6.38 -1.27 6.01
N ASP A 45 -6.88 -1.62 7.19
CA ASP A 45 -6.27 -2.62 8.08
C ASP A 45 -6.21 -4.04 7.47
N GLY A 46 -7.04 -4.34 6.47
CA GLY A 46 -6.93 -5.57 5.67
C GLY A 46 -6.09 -5.44 4.39
N CYS A 47 -5.54 -4.26 4.08
CA CYS A 47 -4.89 -4.00 2.80
C CYS A 47 -3.43 -4.45 2.76
N THR A 48 -3.12 -5.40 1.88
CA THR A 48 -1.75 -5.93 1.68
C THR A 48 -1.05 -5.38 0.43
N VAL A 49 -1.75 -4.57 -0.38
CA VAL A 49 -1.30 -4.19 -1.73
C VAL A 49 0.05 -3.48 -1.70
N ILE A 50 0.18 -2.40 -0.92
CA ILE A 50 1.42 -1.61 -0.84
C ILE A 50 2.57 -2.36 -0.13
N HIS A 51 2.25 -3.51 0.48
CA HIS A 51 3.18 -4.37 1.20
C HIS A 51 3.75 -5.50 0.32
N ALA A 52 3.25 -5.65 -0.92
CA ALA A 52 3.88 -6.51 -1.92
C ALA A 52 5.12 -5.83 -2.51
N PHE A 53 6.20 -6.59 -2.71
CA PHE A 53 7.51 -6.05 -3.12
C PHE A 53 7.48 -5.40 -4.51
N ASP A 54 6.85 -6.06 -5.47
CA ASP A 54 6.66 -5.60 -6.84
C ASP A 54 5.82 -4.31 -6.91
N VAL A 55 4.74 -4.26 -6.13
CA VAL A 55 3.92 -3.05 -6.00
C VAL A 55 4.72 -1.93 -5.35
N ALA A 56 5.44 -2.19 -4.26
CA ALA A 56 6.23 -1.16 -3.59
C ALA A 56 7.33 -0.57 -4.49
N GLU A 57 7.98 -1.41 -5.30
CA GLU A 57 8.97 -0.99 -6.30
C GLU A 57 8.33 -0.13 -7.38
N MET A 58 7.24 -0.60 -8.01
CA MET A 58 6.48 0.14 -9.03
C MET A 58 6.06 1.54 -8.54
N VAL A 59 5.55 1.62 -7.31
CA VAL A 59 5.11 2.89 -6.71
C VAL A 59 6.30 3.80 -6.45
N MET A 60 7.43 3.27 -5.95
CA MET A 60 8.65 4.06 -5.74
C MET A 60 9.19 4.62 -7.06
N GLU A 61 9.24 3.80 -8.11
CA GLU A 61 9.68 4.21 -9.44
C GLU A 61 8.79 5.33 -10.00
N GLY A 62 7.47 5.17 -9.91
CA GLY A 62 6.53 6.19 -10.37
C GLY A 62 6.72 7.53 -9.66
N LEU A 63 6.94 7.51 -8.34
CA LEU A 63 7.21 8.71 -7.55
C LEU A 63 8.54 9.37 -7.93
N ILE A 64 9.61 8.59 -8.15
CA ILE A 64 10.92 9.10 -8.57
C ILE A 64 10.83 9.77 -9.95
N LEU A 65 10.02 9.21 -10.84
CA LEU A 65 9.76 9.77 -12.17
C LEU A 65 8.83 11.00 -12.15
N GLY A 66 8.29 11.35 -10.99
CA GLY A 66 7.37 12.49 -10.82
C GLY A 66 5.99 12.26 -11.42
N ARG A 67 5.56 10.99 -11.55
CA ARG A 67 4.20 10.64 -11.97
C ARG A 67 3.19 11.01 -10.89
N ASP A 68 1.95 11.24 -11.32
CA ASP A 68 0.87 11.53 -10.39
C ASP A 68 0.42 10.27 -9.62
N LEU A 69 -0.03 10.43 -8.38
CA LEU A 69 -0.48 9.31 -7.54
C LEU A 69 -1.70 8.60 -8.15
N ASP A 70 -2.60 9.31 -8.82
CA ASP A 70 -3.77 8.71 -9.46
C ASP A 70 -3.35 7.85 -10.66
N GLU A 71 -2.32 8.28 -11.41
CA GLU A 71 -1.76 7.50 -12.52
C GLU A 71 -1.07 6.23 -12.04
N ILE A 72 -0.30 6.32 -10.94
CA ILE A 72 0.35 5.16 -10.32
C ILE A 72 -0.71 4.21 -9.76
N TRP A 73 -1.74 4.74 -9.08
CA TRP A 73 -2.80 3.93 -8.50
C TRP A 73 -3.60 3.18 -9.55
N LYS A 74 -3.86 3.80 -10.70
CA LYS A 74 -4.50 3.14 -11.83
C LYS A 74 -3.71 1.92 -12.32
N GLU A 75 -2.39 2.04 -12.42
CA GLU A 75 -1.53 0.92 -12.84
C GLU A 75 -1.51 -0.22 -11.80
N VAL A 76 -1.44 0.13 -10.51
CA VAL A 76 -1.53 -0.86 -9.42
C VAL A 76 -2.87 -1.60 -9.48
N THR A 77 -3.98 -0.87 -9.65
CA THR A 77 -5.33 -1.46 -9.64
C THR A 77 -5.71 -2.26 -10.88
N GLU A 78 -5.03 -2.04 -12.00
CA GLU A 78 -5.13 -2.90 -13.20
C GLU A 78 -4.46 -4.27 -12.98
N SER A 79 -3.60 -4.39 -11.98
CA SER A 79 -2.86 -5.61 -11.63
C SER A 79 -3.45 -6.38 -10.43
N LEU A 80 -4.53 -5.87 -9.82
CA LEU A 80 -5.25 -6.50 -8.70
C LEU A 80 -6.31 -7.50 -9.18
#